data_AF-A0A7X1L437-F1
#
_entry.id   AF-A0A7X1L437-F1
#
_cell.length_a   1.000
_cell.length_b   1.000
_cell.length_c   1.000
_cell.angle_alpha   90.00
_cell.angle_beta   90.00
_cell.angle_gamma   90.00
#
_symmetry.space_group_name_H-M   'P 1'
#
loop_
_entity.id
_entity.type
_entity.pdbx_description
1 polymer ?
#
loop_
_entity_poly.entity_id
_entity_poly.type
_entity_poly.pdbx_seq_one_letter_code
_entity_poly.pdbx_strand_id
1 'polypeptide(L)'
;MIDNDTAGLERLPHSAGEESSMMEIRNLAKNILYRICTELVHRDQCNALEMDTIRRLFPDIPSENINASVCWLVDRGWLRTKENRTRVHLTESGRSAMDTLVPSSLQQDCFKPEHCHRQRRPQKGGLR
;
A
#
# COMPACT_ATOMS: atom_id res chain seq x y z
N MET A 1 35.33 33.90 -38.10
CA MET A 1 35.49 33.65 -36.65
C MET A 1 34.10 33.31 -36.14
N ILE A 2 33.87 32.06 -35.76
CA ILE A 2 32.61 31.60 -35.17
C ILE A 2 33.03 30.98 -33.85
N ASP A 3 32.78 31.70 -32.76
CA ASP A 3 32.96 31.21 -31.39
C ASP A 3 31.95 30.08 -31.16
N ASN A 4 32.48 28.86 -31.11
CA ASN A 4 31.72 27.64 -30.89
C ASN A 4 32.00 27.13 -29.47
N ASP A 5 31.54 27.88 -28.47
CA ASP A 5 31.60 27.47 -27.06
C ASP A 5 30.31 26.73 -26.70
N THR A 6 30.15 25.53 -27.27
CA THR A 6 29.15 24.58 -26.78
C THR A 6 29.77 23.83 -25.63
N ALA A 7 29.64 24.40 -24.43
CA ALA A 7 29.94 23.72 -23.17
C ALA A 7 29.23 22.35 -23.18
N GLY A 8 30.05 21.30 -23.14
CA GLY A 8 29.59 19.92 -23.15
C GLY A 8 28.62 19.70 -22.00
N LEU A 9 27.37 19.42 -22.36
CA LEU A 9 26.37 18.89 -21.44
C LEU A 9 26.82 17.46 -21.12
N GLU A 10 27.67 17.31 -20.11
CA GLU A 10 28.04 16.01 -19.55
C GLU A 10 26.75 15.35 -19.04
N ARG A 11 26.17 14.48 -19.87
CA ARG A 11 25.16 13.52 -19.45
C ARG A 11 25.83 12.60 -18.43
N LEU A 12 25.67 12.93 -17.15
CA LEU A 12 25.99 12.02 -16.06
C LEU A 12 25.29 10.68 -16.32
N PRO A 13 26.01 9.55 -16.23
CA PRO A 13 25.38 8.25 -16.34
C PRO A 13 24.38 8.12 -15.18
N HIS A 14 23.09 8.03 -15.52
CA HIS A 14 22.07 7.61 -14.56
C HIS A 14 22.52 6.26 -14.00
N SER A 15 22.83 6.26 -12.71
CA SER A 15 23.42 5.12 -12.03
C SER A 15 22.37 4.00 -11.93
N ALA A 16 22.71 2.81 -12.40
CA ALA A 16 21.89 1.59 -12.30
C ALA A 16 21.48 1.24 -10.84
N GLY A 17 22.07 1.89 -9.83
CA GLY A 17 21.69 1.78 -8.43
C GLY A 17 20.36 2.44 -8.06
N GLU A 18 19.91 3.48 -8.77
CA GLU A 18 18.66 4.18 -8.46
C GLU A 18 17.41 3.40 -8.92
N GLU A 19 17.51 2.67 -10.03
CA GLU A 19 16.41 1.84 -10.55
C GLU A 19 16.15 0.61 -9.66
N SER A 20 17.21 -0.01 -9.11
CA SER A 20 17.08 -1.15 -8.19
C SER A 20 16.32 -0.75 -6.93
N SER A 21 16.69 0.38 -6.32
CA SER A 21 16.07 0.88 -5.09
C SER A 21 14.58 1.22 -5.30
N MET A 22 14.22 1.81 -6.44
CA MET A 22 12.81 2.07 -6.78
C MET A 22 11.99 0.79 -6.97
N MET A 23 12.59 -0.28 -7.52
CA MET A 23 11.90 -1.56 -7.71
C MET A 23 11.64 -2.26 -6.36
N GLU A 24 12.59 -2.17 -5.43
CA GLU A 24 12.46 -2.70 -4.07
C GLU A 24 11.36 -1.99 -3.27
N ILE A 25 11.30 -0.66 -3.34
CA ILE A 25 10.23 0.13 -2.70
C ILE A 25 8.85 -0.22 -3.26
N ARG A 26 8.72 -0.46 -4.58
CA ARG A 26 7.44 -0.88 -5.19
C ARG A 26 6.99 -2.25 -4.71
N ASN A 27 7.91 -3.22 -4.62
CA ASN A 27 7.58 -4.56 -4.13
C ASN A 27 7.21 -4.53 -2.65
N LEU A 28 7.96 -3.78 -1.85
CA LEU A 28 7.64 -3.56 -0.44
C LEU A 28 6.29 -2.86 -0.26
N ALA A 29 5.98 -1.85 -1.07
CA ALA A 29 4.69 -1.17 -1.07
C ALA A 29 3.52 -2.12 -1.37
N LYS A 30 3.65 -3.04 -2.34
CA LYS A 30 2.63 -4.06 -2.59
C LYS A 30 2.44 -4.98 -1.38
N ASN A 31 3.53 -5.42 -0.75
CA ASN A 31 3.47 -6.26 0.44
C ASN A 31 2.84 -5.53 1.64
N ILE A 32 3.17 -4.24 1.83
CA ILE A 32 2.56 -3.39 2.86
C ILE A 32 1.07 -3.21 2.60
N LEU A 33 0.67 -2.90 1.36
CA LEU A 33 -0.74 -2.78 1.00
C LEU A 33 -1.49 -4.08 1.29
N TYR A 34 -0.89 -5.22 0.92
CA TYR A 34 -1.45 -6.54 1.20
C TYR A 34 -1.68 -6.74 2.69
N ARG A 35 -0.63 -6.55 3.50
CA ARG A 35 -0.71 -6.71 4.95
C ARG A 35 -1.71 -5.76 5.62
N ILE A 36 -1.79 -4.51 5.19
CA ILE A 36 -2.79 -3.55 5.70
C ILE A 36 -4.20 -4.06 5.42
N CYS A 37 -4.47 -4.54 4.20
CA CYS A 37 -5.78 -5.07 3.84
C CYS A 37 -6.12 -6.31 4.67
N THR A 38 -5.17 -7.24 4.82
CA THR A 38 -5.31 -8.42 5.68
C THR A 38 -5.67 -8.04 7.11
N GLU A 39 -4.90 -7.16 7.75
CA GLU A 39 -5.14 -6.75 9.14
C GLU A 39 -6.49 -6.05 9.32
N LEU A 40 -6.92 -5.23 8.34
CA LEU A 40 -8.22 -4.58 8.39
C LEU A 40 -9.38 -5.58 8.32
N VAL A 41 -9.26 -6.62 7.49
CA VAL A 41 -10.24 -7.70 7.40
C VAL A 41 -10.28 -8.52 8.68
N HIS A 42 -9.12 -8.90 9.23
CA HIS A 42 -9.05 -9.70 10.46
C HIS A 42 -9.59 -8.98 11.70
N ARG A 43 -9.40 -7.66 11.79
CA ARG A 43 -9.77 -6.88 12.98
C ARG A 43 -11.18 -6.29 12.92
N ASP A 44 -11.95 -6.55 11.86
CA ASP A 44 -13.26 -5.92 11.59
C ASP A 44 -13.19 -4.38 11.68
N GLN A 45 -12.04 -3.78 11.34
CA GLN A 45 -11.84 -2.34 11.46
C GLN A 45 -12.28 -1.62 10.20
N CYS A 46 -12.98 -0.49 10.39
CA CYS A 46 -13.57 0.35 9.35
C CYS A 46 -12.55 1.14 8.50
N ASN A 47 -11.46 0.52 8.03
CA ASN A 47 -10.54 1.05 7.01
C ASN A 47 -9.36 1.91 7.51
N ALA A 48 -8.93 1.81 8.77
CA ALA A 48 -7.80 2.56 9.29
C ALA A 48 -6.83 1.68 10.10
N LEU A 49 -5.52 1.84 9.90
CA LEU A 49 -4.47 1.21 10.68
C LEU A 49 -3.48 2.26 11.18
N GLU A 50 -2.88 2.05 12.34
CA GLU A 50 -1.80 2.90 12.84
C GLU A 50 -0.49 2.58 12.11
N MET A 51 0.30 3.62 11.81
CA MET A 51 1.62 3.48 11.20
C MET A 51 2.54 2.61 12.05
N ASP A 52 2.43 2.70 13.38
CA ASP A 52 3.19 1.86 14.30
C ASP A 52 2.83 0.37 14.14
N THR A 53 1.55 0.06 13.93
CA THR A 53 1.11 -1.32 13.65
C THR A 53 1.72 -1.80 12.34
N ILE A 54 1.73 -0.97 11.29
CA ILE A 54 2.34 -1.32 10.00
C ILE A 54 3.83 -1.63 10.18
N ARG A 55 4.57 -0.82 10.94
CA ARG A 55 6.00 -1.06 11.22
C ARG A 55 6.23 -2.38 11.96
N ARG A 56 5.38 -2.72 12.92
CA ARG A 56 5.46 -4.00 13.64
C ARG A 56 5.21 -5.22 12.77
N LEU A 57 4.50 -5.08 11.65
CA LEU A 57 4.30 -6.18 10.69
C LEU A 57 5.56 -6.51 9.87
N PHE A 58 6.53 -5.58 9.84
CA PHE A 58 7.77 -5.71 9.08
C PHE A 58 8.97 -5.36 9.97
N PRO A 59 9.26 -6.16 11.03
CA PRO A 59 10.30 -5.84 12.00
C PRO A 59 11.71 -5.83 11.38
N ASP A 60 11.93 -6.63 10.33
CA ASP A 60 13.21 -6.70 9.62
C ASP A 60 13.40 -5.59 8.57
N ILE A 61 12.38 -4.76 8.34
CA ILE A 61 12.44 -3.70 7.33
C ILE A 61 12.66 -2.34 8.01
N PRO A 62 13.64 -1.55 7.56
CA PRO A 62 13.86 -0.20 8.06
C PRO A 62 12.60 0.66 7.98
N SER A 63 12.30 1.40 9.05
CA SER A 63 11.12 2.27 9.11
C SER A 63 11.09 3.32 8.00
N GLU A 64 12.25 3.76 7.51
CA GLU A 64 12.37 4.66 6.36
C GLU A 64 11.81 4.04 5.07
N ASN A 65 12.11 2.77 4.80
CA ASN A 65 11.65 2.06 3.61
C ASN A 65 10.14 1.80 3.69
N ILE A 66 9.63 1.51 4.90
CA ILE A 66 8.19 1.39 5.16
C ILE A 66 7.51 2.73 4.91
N ASN A 67 8.05 3.83 5.45
CA ASN A 67 7.48 5.17 5.26
C ASN A 67 7.51 5.58 3.77
N ALA A 68 8.62 5.33 3.06
CA ALA A 68 8.74 5.61 1.63
C ALA A 68 7.71 4.81 0.81
N SER A 69 7.54 3.53 1.15
CA SER A 69 6.54 2.66 0.52
C SER A 69 5.11 3.14 0.80
N VAL A 70 4.79 3.55 2.03
CA VAL A 70 3.48 4.10 2.37
C VAL A 70 3.25 5.43 1.65
N CYS A 71 4.24 6.33 1.59
CA CYS A 71 4.15 7.56 0.81
C CYS A 71 3.87 7.27 -0.66
N TRP A 72 4.51 6.26 -1.24
CA TRP A 72 4.25 5.83 -2.62
C TRP A 72 2.80 5.34 -2.81
N LEU A 73 2.26 4.58 -1.87
CA LEU A 73 0.85 4.14 -1.90
C LEU A 73 -0.15 5.29 -1.72
N VAL A 74 0.23 6.31 -0.95
CA VAL A 74 -0.58 7.53 -0.76
C VAL A 74 -0.59 8.37 -2.03
N ASP A 75 0.56 8.54 -2.69
CA ASP A 75 0.68 9.25 -3.96
C ASP A 75 -0.19 8.62 -5.06
N ARG A 76 -0.26 7.28 -5.08
CA ARG A 76 -1.17 6.52 -5.95
C ARG A 76 -2.65 6.60 -5.57
N GLY A 77 -2.99 7.21 -4.44
CA GLY A 77 -4.35 7.32 -3.93
C GLY A 77 -4.91 6.02 -3.36
N TRP A 78 -4.09 5.00 -3.12
CA TRP A 78 -4.50 3.72 -2.55
C TRP A 78 -4.60 3.76 -1.03
N LEU A 79 -3.81 4.64 -0.42
CA LEU A 79 -3.86 4.95 1.00
C LEU A 79 -4.07 6.44 1.22
N ARG A 80 -4.56 6.81 2.41
CA ARG A 80 -4.59 8.19 2.90
C ARG A 80 -4.04 8.26 4.31
N THR A 81 -3.03 9.09 4.53
CA THR A 81 -2.56 9.38 5.88
C THR A 81 -3.41 10.45 6.54
N LYS A 82 -3.85 10.23 7.79
CA LYS A 82 -4.53 11.21 8.65
C LYS A 82 -3.78 11.35 9.99
N GLU A 83 -4.23 12.29 10.81
CA GLU A 83 -3.73 12.49 12.20
C GLU A 83 -2.19 12.63 12.24
N ASN A 84 -1.67 13.60 11.48
CA ASN A 84 -0.23 13.89 11.41
C ASN A 84 0.64 12.69 10.93
N ARG A 85 0.13 11.91 9.97
CA ARG A 85 0.79 10.70 9.40
C ARG A 85 0.94 9.53 10.36
N THR A 86 0.23 9.55 11.48
CA THR A 86 0.21 8.43 12.44
C THR A 86 -0.81 7.35 12.07
N ARG A 87 -1.85 7.70 11.30
CA ARG A 87 -2.87 6.75 10.84
C ARG A 87 -2.97 6.69 9.34
N VAL A 88 -3.14 5.49 8.84
CA VAL A 88 -3.20 5.15 7.41
C VAL A 88 -4.56 4.55 7.13
N HIS A 89 -5.31 5.19 6.23
CA HIS A 89 -6.62 4.77 5.80
C HIS A 89 -6.55 4.10 4.44
N LEU A 90 -7.18 2.94 4.31
CA LEU A 90 -7.31 2.25 3.03
C LEU A 90 -8.45 2.89 2.21
N THR A 91 -8.16 3.31 0.98
CA THR A 91 -9.18 3.86 0.08
C THR A 91 -9.90 2.74 -0.67
N GLU A 92 -11.02 3.07 -1.31
CA GLU A 92 -11.70 2.15 -2.23
C GLU A 92 -10.78 1.75 -3.39
N SER A 93 -10.04 2.70 -3.95
CA SER A 93 -9.04 2.44 -4.99
C SER A 93 -7.94 1.47 -4.53
N GLY A 94 -7.48 1.57 -3.28
CA GLY A 94 -6.51 0.65 -2.72
C GLY A 94 -7.04 -0.78 -2.58
N ARG A 95 -8.33 -0.93 -2.26
CA ARG A 95 -8.99 -2.24 -2.25
C ARG A 95 -9.13 -2.84 -3.64
N SER A 96 -9.55 -2.05 -4.63
CA SER A 96 -9.63 -2.55 -6.01
C SER A 96 -8.24 -2.86 -6.57
N ALA A 97 -7.22 -2.08 -6.21
CA ALA A 97 -5.84 -2.31 -6.61
C ALA A 97 -5.28 -3.64 -6.07
N MET A 98 -5.72 -4.10 -4.90
CA MET A 98 -5.33 -5.40 -4.34
C MET A 98 -5.77 -6.57 -5.23
N ASP A 99 -6.99 -6.50 -5.76
CA ASP A 99 -7.55 -7.52 -6.65
C ASP A 99 -6.72 -7.63 -7.95
N THR A 100 -6.17 -6.50 -8.40
CA THR A 100 -5.40 -6.40 -9.65
C THR A 100 -3.90 -6.65 -9.48
N LEU A 101 -3.30 -6.25 -8.36
CA LEU A 101 -1.83 -6.17 -8.20
C LEU A 101 -1.23 -7.28 -7.34
N VAL A 102 -2.02 -7.91 -6.48
CA VAL A 102 -1.56 -9.02 -5.66
C VAL A 102 -1.92 -10.31 -6.39
N PRO A 103 -0.94 -11.09 -6.88
CA PRO A 103 -1.22 -12.34 -7.57
C PRO A 103 -2.02 -13.28 -6.65
N SER A 104 -2.97 -14.02 -7.22
CA SER A 104 -3.91 -14.88 -6.48
C SER A 104 -3.22 -15.90 -5.56
N SER A 105 -1.95 -16.24 -5.81
CA SER A 105 -1.11 -17.08 -4.94
C SER A 105 -0.81 -16.44 -3.59
N LEU A 106 -0.74 -15.12 -3.50
CA LEU A 106 -0.60 -14.38 -2.24
C LEU A 106 -1.96 -14.04 -1.61
N GLN A 107 -3.07 -14.01 -2.37
CA GLN A 107 -4.41 -13.69 -1.87
C GLN A 107 -5.10 -14.85 -1.10
N GLN A 108 -4.54 -16.07 -1.10
CA GLN A 108 -5.25 -17.30 -0.71
C GLN A 108 -5.72 -17.35 0.76
N ASP A 109 -5.20 -16.49 1.64
CA ASP A 109 -5.59 -16.46 3.05
C ASP A 109 -6.56 -15.31 3.42
N CYS A 110 -6.67 -14.25 2.61
CA CYS A 110 -7.33 -13.00 3.08
C CYS A 110 -8.75 -12.78 2.57
N PHE A 111 -9.11 -13.38 1.44
CA PHE A 111 -10.38 -13.10 0.75
C PHE A 111 -11.11 -14.39 0.38
N LYS A 112 -11.23 -15.33 1.32
CA LYS A 112 -12.28 -16.34 1.15
C LYS A 112 -13.64 -15.62 1.26
N PRO A 113 -14.48 -15.63 0.21
CA PRO A 113 -15.80 -14.98 0.25
C PRO A 113 -16.72 -15.55 1.35
N GLU A 114 -16.34 -16.67 1.96
CA GLU A 114 -16.99 -17.27 3.12
C GLU A 114 -16.87 -16.43 4.41
N HIS A 115 -15.88 -15.54 4.53
CA HIS A 115 -15.70 -14.69 5.71
C HIS A 115 -16.43 -13.34 5.63
N CYS A 116 -16.95 -12.94 4.47
CA CYS A 116 -17.72 -11.68 4.33
C CYS A 116 -19.25 -11.91 4.39
N HIS A 117 -19.70 -13.14 4.66
CA HIS A 117 -21.12 -13.53 4.67
C HIS A 117 -21.61 -14.09 6.02
N ARG A 118 -21.40 -13.36 7.12
CA ARG A 118 -22.14 -13.51 8.38
C ARG A 118 -22.12 -12.14 9.08
N GLN A 119 -23.06 -11.24 8.86
CA GLN A 119 -24.43 -11.32 9.37
C GLN A 119 -25.36 -10.43 8.53
N ARG A 120 -26.03 -11.00 7.52
CA ARG A 120 -27.34 -10.47 7.13
C ARG A 120 -28.28 -10.87 8.27
N ARG A 121 -28.63 -9.94 9.17
CA ARG A 121 -29.78 -10.15 10.05
C ARG A 121 -30.99 -10.45 9.16
N PRO A 122 -31.71 -11.57 9.36
CA PRO A 122 -32.99 -11.73 8.71
C PRO A 122 -33.94 -10.66 9.24
N GLN A 123 -34.52 -9.86 8.33
CA GLN A 123 -35.76 -9.16 8.60
C GLN A 123 -36.83 -10.20 8.98
N LYS A 124 -37.33 -10.11 10.20
CA LYS A 124 -38.71 -10.44 10.58
C LYS A 124 -39.20 -9.18 11.31
N GLY A 125 -40.22 -8.44 10.89
CA GLY A 125 -41.44 -8.87 10.21
C GLY A 125 -42.39 -9.49 11.23
N GLY A 126 -43.42 -8.73 11.63
CA GLY A 126 -44.52 -9.15 12.51
C GLY A 126 -44.47 -8.45 13.86
N LEU A 127 -45.20 -7.36 14.13
CA LEU A 127 -46.66 -7.20 14.15
C LEU A 127 -47.33 -8.10 15.21
N ARG A 128 -47.31 -7.66 16.47
CA ARG A 128 -48.46 -7.53 17.39
C ARG A 128 -48.03 -7.03 18.75
#